data_AF-A0A933EA30-F1
#
_entry.id   AF-A0A933EA30-F1
#
_cell.length_a   1.000
_cell.length_b   1.000
_cell.length_c   1.000
_cell.angle_alpha   90.00
_cell.angle_beta   90.00
_cell.angle_gamma   90.00
#
_symmetry.space_group_name_H-M   'P 1'
#
loop_
_entity.id
_entity.type
_entity.pdbx_description
1 polymer ?
#
loop_
_entity_poly.entity_id
_entity_poly.type
_entity_poly.pdbx_seq_one_letter_code
_entity_poly.pdbx_strand_id
1 'polypeptide(L)'
;MPIYEYECKACGFISGHLVLKPSDRAKLACRRCGAKKLRKVMSRFATHKSESQRLAEYDPAKPTGGSFYKDDRNIGLWAQKRAQQLGLDMGESFQETLEKGRSKKILDNL
;
A
#
# COMPACT_ATOMS: atom_id res chain seq x y z
N MET A 1 25.41 1.42 -5.36
CA MET A 1 25.47 0.01 -5.80
C MET A 1 24.18 -0.33 -6.55
N PRO A 2 24.17 -0.36 -7.88
CA PRO A 2 22.95 -0.50 -8.67
C PRO A 2 22.46 -1.96 -8.74
N ILE A 3 21.59 -2.34 -7.81
CA ILE A 3 20.82 -3.59 -7.88
C ILE A 3 19.52 -3.31 -8.62
N TYR A 4 19.19 -4.15 -9.61
CA TYR A 4 17.94 -4.08 -10.34
C TYR A 4 17.21 -5.42 -10.27
N GLU A 5 15.88 -5.38 -10.28
CA GLU A 5 15.05 -6.57 -10.37
C GLU A 5 14.74 -6.92 -11.83
N TYR A 6 14.72 -8.22 -12.11
CA TYR A 6 14.39 -8.77 -13.42
C TYR A 6 13.41 -9.93 -13.27
N GLU A 7 12.34 -9.90 -14.06
CA GLU A 7 11.40 -11.00 -14.24
C GLU A 7 11.87 -11.91 -15.38
N CYS A 8 11.91 -13.22 -15.13
CA CYS A 8 12.15 -14.22 -16.17
C CYS A 8 10.91 -14.46 -17.03
N LYS A 9 11.06 -14.36 -18.37
CA LYS A 9 9.96 -14.64 -19.31
C LYS A 9 9.63 -16.11 -19.52
N ALA A 10 10.44 -17.03 -19.00
CA ALA A 10 10.19 -18.47 -19.08
C ALA A 10 9.43 -19.01 -17.86
N CYS A 11 9.79 -18.57 -16.64
CA CYS A 11 9.21 -19.11 -15.40
C CYS A 11 8.58 -18.07 -14.46
N GLY A 12 8.57 -16.80 -14.82
CA GLY A 12 7.98 -15.70 -14.03
C GLY A 12 8.76 -15.32 -12.76
N PHE A 13 9.85 -16.02 -12.43
CA PHE A 13 10.64 -15.73 -11.23
C PHE A 13 11.31 -14.36 -11.31
N ILE A 14 11.17 -13.56 -10.25
CA ILE A 14 11.80 -12.24 -10.11
C ILE A 14 13.08 -12.39 -9.29
N SER A 15 14.22 -11.96 -9.84
CA SER A 15 15.51 -11.98 -9.15
C SER A 15 16.24 -10.65 -9.24
N GLY A 16 16.93 -10.29 -8.15
CA GLY A 16 17.83 -9.13 -8.11
C GLY A 16 19.18 -9.43 -8.74
N HIS A 17 19.69 -8.49 -9.54
CA HIS A 17 21.01 -8.56 -10.17
C HIS A 17 21.78 -7.25 -9.96
N LEU A 18 23.04 -7.37 -9.56
CA LEU A 18 23.98 -6.26 -9.52
C LEU A 18 24.48 -5.99 -10.95
N VAL A 19 24.29 -4.77 -11.46
CA VAL A 19 24.68 -4.39 -12.83
C VAL A 19 25.56 -3.16 -12.78
N LEU A 20 26.88 -3.35 -12.81
CA LEU A 20 27.85 -2.26 -12.71
C LEU A 20 28.00 -1.49 -14.03
N LYS A 21 27.91 -2.19 -15.17
CA LYS A 21 27.99 -1.60 -16.51
C LYS A 21 26.78 -2.02 -17.35
N PRO A 22 26.32 -1.18 -18.30
CA PRO A 22 25.23 -1.55 -19.20
C PRO A 22 25.48 -2.85 -19.98
N SER A 23 26.74 -3.13 -20.34
CA SER A 23 27.15 -4.36 -21.03
C SER A 23 26.98 -5.64 -20.21
N ASP A 24 26.92 -5.55 -18.87
CA ASP A 24 26.70 -6.72 -18.01
C ASP A 24 25.28 -7.28 -18.13
N ARG A 25 24.33 -6.49 -18.65
CA ARG A 25 22.94 -6.93 -18.89
C ARG A 25 22.85 -8.13 -19.82
N ALA A 26 23.76 -8.23 -20.79
CA ALA A 26 23.81 -9.35 -21.74
C ALA A 26 24.23 -10.68 -21.10
N LYS A 27 24.87 -10.63 -19.92
CA LYS A 27 25.35 -11.81 -19.19
C LYS A 27 24.33 -12.33 -18.16
N LEU A 28 23.22 -11.62 -17.97
CA LEU A 28 22.22 -11.99 -16.97
C LEU A 28 21.45 -13.25 -17.37
N ALA A 29 21.22 -14.12 -16.40
CA ALA A 29 20.41 -15.32 -16.53
C ALA A 29 19.50 -15.48 -15.30
N CYS A 30 18.33 -16.08 -15.49
CA CYS A 30 17.42 -16.37 -14.40
C CYS A 30 18.08 -17.28 -13.35
N ARG A 31 18.06 -16.88 -12.07
CA ARG A 31 18.63 -17.69 -10.98
C ARG A 31 17.87 -19.00 -10.70
N ARG A 32 16.66 -19.16 -11.25
CA ARG A 32 15.81 -20.34 -11.05
C ARG A 32 15.89 -21.35 -12.20
N CYS A 33 15.89 -20.88 -13.44
CA CYS A 33 15.81 -21.76 -14.63
C CYS A 33 16.92 -21.53 -15.67
N GLY A 34 17.84 -20.58 -15.46
CA GLY A 34 18.94 -20.30 -16.38
C GLY A 34 18.57 -19.56 -17.68
N ALA A 35 17.29 -19.33 -17.97
CA ALA A 35 16.87 -18.62 -19.18
C ALA A 35 17.43 -17.18 -19.22
N LYS A 36 17.87 -16.76 -20.41
CA LYS A 36 18.46 -15.41 -20.66
C LYS A 36 17.42 -14.34 -21.00
N LYS A 37 16.17 -14.73 -21.29
CA LYS A 37 15.08 -13.79 -21.61
C LYS A 37 14.53 -13.17 -20.32
N LEU A 38 15.13 -12.05 -19.93
CA LEU A 38 14.80 -11.30 -18.72
C LEU A 38 14.20 -9.93 -19.06
N ARG A 39 13.24 -9.47 -18.26
CA ARG A 39 12.65 -8.14 -18.35
C ARG A 39 12.93 -7.39 -17.05
N LYS A 40 13.53 -6.19 -17.14
CA LYS A 40 13.71 -5.33 -15.96
C LYS A 40 12.34 -4.95 -15.40
N VAL A 41 12.18 -5.05 -14.08
CA VAL A 41 10.97 -4.66 -13.36
C VAL A 41 11.29 -3.66 -12.27
N MET A 42 10.29 -2.89 -11.87
CA MET A 42 10.38 -2.04 -10.70
C MET A 42 10.12 -2.88 -9.46
N SER A 43 10.92 -2.67 -8.41
CA SER A 43 10.68 -3.28 -7.11
C SER A 43 9.29 -2.92 -6.60
N ARG A 44 8.70 -3.82 -5.82
CA ARG A 44 7.45 -3.52 -5.12
C ARG A 44 7.69 -2.42 -4.09
N PHE A 45 6.82 -1.42 -4.08
CA PHE A 45 6.81 -0.35 -3.09
C PHE A 45 5.40 -0.19 -2.51
N ALA A 46 5.32 0.38 -1.32
CA ALA A 46 4.06 0.79 -0.72
C ALA A 46 3.95 2.31 -0.83
N THR A 47 2.77 2.81 -1.21
CA THR A 47 2.48 4.25 -1.24
C THR A 47 1.62 4.65 -0.06
N HIS A 48 1.82 5.87 0.44
CA HIS A 48 0.87 6.46 1.37
C HIS A 48 -0.43 6.76 0.64
N LYS A 49 -1.54 6.32 1.23
CA LYS A 49 -2.88 6.74 0.79
C LYS A 49 -3.22 8.06 1.45
N SER A 50 -3.95 8.93 0.77
CA SER A 50 -4.65 10.05 1.42
C SER A 50 -5.81 9.53 2.26
N GLU A 51 -6.42 10.40 3.07
CA GLU A 51 -7.68 10.06 3.75
C GLU A 51 -8.81 9.80 2.73
N SER A 52 -8.95 10.69 1.74
CA SER A 52 -9.97 10.55 0.69
C SER A 52 -9.87 9.23 -0.09
N GLN A 53 -8.64 8.77 -0.38
CA GLN A 53 -8.41 7.47 -1.02
C GLN A 53 -8.83 6.31 -0.14
N ARG A 54 -8.52 6.36 1.17
CA ARG A 54 -8.99 5.32 2.12
C ARG A 54 -10.51 5.26 2.16
N LEU A 55 -11.18 6.40 2.22
CA LEU A 55 -12.63 6.47 2.23
C LEU A 55 -13.25 5.94 0.93
N ALA A 56 -12.67 6.29 -0.22
CA ALA A 56 -13.14 5.82 -1.52
C ALA A 56 -13.04 4.28 -1.64
N GLU A 57 -11.90 3.72 -1.25
CA GLU A 57 -11.61 2.28 -1.34
C GLU A 57 -12.30 1.43 -0.25
N TYR A 58 -12.71 2.04 0.86
CA TYR A 58 -13.36 1.33 1.95
C TYR A 58 -14.71 0.77 1.51
N ASP A 59 -14.89 -0.52 1.75
CA ASP A 59 -16.07 -1.30 1.40
C ASP A 59 -16.62 -1.96 2.66
N PRO A 60 -17.75 -1.50 3.22
CA PRO A 60 -18.31 -2.02 4.45
C PRO A 60 -18.85 -3.45 4.31
N ALA A 61 -19.06 -3.96 3.09
CA ALA A 61 -19.53 -5.32 2.86
C ALA A 61 -18.40 -6.36 2.91
N LYS A 62 -17.14 -5.93 2.86
CA LYS A 62 -15.98 -6.83 2.87
C LYS A 62 -15.51 -7.10 4.30
N PRO A 63 -15.18 -8.36 4.63
CA PRO A 63 -14.61 -8.68 5.94
C PRO A 63 -13.25 -7.98 6.10
N THR A 64 -13.08 -7.30 7.23
CA THR A 64 -11.83 -6.64 7.59
C THR A 64 -11.00 -7.54 8.52
N GLY A 65 -9.70 -7.67 8.25
CA GLY A 65 -8.78 -8.43 9.10
C GLY A 65 -8.34 -7.65 10.34
N GLY A 66 -7.67 -8.32 11.28
CA GLY A 66 -7.22 -7.71 12.53
C GLY A 66 -6.26 -6.51 12.38
N SER A 67 -5.55 -6.40 11.26
CA SER A 67 -4.72 -5.21 10.95
C SER A 67 -5.54 -3.95 10.72
N PHE A 68 -6.81 -4.07 10.30
CA PHE A 68 -7.70 -2.94 10.08
C PHE A 68 -7.97 -2.17 11.37
N TYR A 69 -8.26 -2.89 12.47
CA TYR A 69 -8.59 -2.30 13.76
C TYR A 69 -7.36 -1.75 14.52
N LYS A 70 -6.15 -2.17 14.13
CA LYS A 70 -4.89 -1.67 14.71
C LYS A 70 -4.41 -0.37 14.08
N ASP A 71 -5.01 0.04 12.96
CA ASP A 71 -4.62 1.25 12.25
C ASP A 71 -5.52 2.42 12.67
N ASP A 72 -4.96 3.34 13.46
CA ASP A 72 -5.67 4.49 14.00
C ASP A 72 -6.32 5.35 12.89
N ARG A 73 -5.74 5.34 11.69
CA ARG A 73 -6.26 6.09 10.53
C ARG A 73 -7.62 5.57 10.05
N ASN A 74 -8.00 4.35 10.43
CA ASN A 74 -9.30 3.76 10.09
C ASN A 74 -10.40 4.14 11.09
N ILE A 75 -10.07 4.82 12.20
CA ILE A 75 -11.06 5.32 13.15
C ILE A 75 -12.02 6.26 12.40
N GLY A 76 -13.32 6.00 12.55
CA GLY A 76 -14.41 6.76 11.91
C GLY A 76 -14.67 6.47 10.43
N LEU A 77 -13.86 5.63 9.78
CA LEU A 77 -13.95 5.41 8.34
C LEU A 77 -15.31 4.87 7.89
N TRP A 78 -15.91 3.98 8.69
CA TRP A 78 -17.26 3.46 8.45
C TRP A 78 -18.33 4.56 8.55
N ALA A 79 -18.26 5.39 9.60
CA ALA A 79 -19.21 6.48 9.81
C ALA A 79 -19.11 7.53 8.70
N GLN A 80 -17.89 7.91 8.30
CA GLN A 80 -17.67 8.79 7.15
C GLN A 80 -18.25 8.22 5.85
N LYS A 81 -18.03 6.92 5.58
CA LYS A 81 -18.54 6.27 4.36
C LYS A 81 -20.06 6.26 4.34
N ARG A 82 -20.68 5.98 5.49
CA ARG A 82 -22.13 5.95 5.64
C ARG A 82 -22.74 7.33 5.45
N ALA A 83 -22.15 8.37 6.04
CA ALA A 83 -22.57 9.75 5.85
C ALA A 83 -22.52 10.17 4.38
N GLN A 84 -21.41 9.87 3.69
CA GLN A 84 -21.25 10.14 2.26
C GLN A 84 -22.34 9.45 1.41
N GLN A 85 -22.66 8.19 1.70
CA GLN A 85 -23.71 7.44 0.98
C GLN A 85 -25.12 8.02 1.20
N LEU A 86 -25.37 8.62 2.36
CA LEU A 86 -26.65 9.22 2.73
C LEU A 86 -26.72 10.72 2.38
N GLY A 87 -25.63 11.31 1.88
CA GLY A 87 -25.55 12.76 1.61
C GLY A 87 -25.64 13.60 2.88
N LEU A 88 -25.22 13.06 4.02
CA LEU A 88 -25.27 13.75 5.32
C LEU A 88 -23.95 14.51 5.57
N ASP A 89 -24.09 15.75 6.03
CA ASP A 89 -22.97 16.50 6.60
C ASP A 89 -22.82 16.15 8.09
N MET A 90 -21.62 15.74 8.48
CA MET A 90 -21.30 15.33 9.85
C MET A 90 -20.85 16.50 10.73
N GLY A 91 -20.59 17.68 10.14
CA GLY A 91 -20.16 18.87 10.85
C GLY A 91 -18.74 18.80 11.43
N GLU A 92 -18.30 19.92 12.01
CA GLU A 92 -16.92 20.10 12.49
C GLU A 92 -16.61 19.31 13.78
N SER A 93 -17.58 19.17 14.68
CA SER A 93 -17.39 18.45 15.96
C SER A 93 -17.07 16.96 15.76
N PHE A 94 -17.68 16.34 14.75
CA PHE A 94 -17.39 14.98 14.36
C PHE A 94 -15.96 14.85 13.82
N GLN A 95 -15.56 15.76 12.92
CA GLN A 95 -14.21 15.76 12.36
C GLN A 95 -13.15 15.93 13.45
N GLU A 96 -13.37 16.85 14.40
CA GLU A 96 -12.48 17.05 15.54
C GLU A 96 -12.32 15.78 16.39
N THR A 97 -13.42 15.08 16.66
CA THR A 97 -13.42 13.82 17.41
C THR A 97 -12.61 12.75 16.69
N LEU A 98 -12.75 12.64 15.37
CA LEU A 98 -11.97 11.71 14.57
C LEU A 98 -10.48 12.02 14.58
N GLU A 99 -10.11 13.29 14.44
CA GLU A 99 -8.72 13.72 14.47
C GLU A 99 -8.07 13.44 15.83
N LYS A 100 -8.79 13.67 16.94
CA LYS A 100 -8.31 13.28 18.27
C LYS A 100 -8.09 11.78 18.38
N GLY A 101 -9.00 10.96 17.83
CA GLY A 101 -8.88 9.50 17.84
C GLY A 101 -7.68 9.01 17.04
N ARG A 102 -7.53 9.51 15.81
CA ARG A 102 -6.43 9.13 14.89
C ARG A 102 -5.06 9.57 15.39
N SER A 103 -5.00 10.69 16.09
CA SER A 103 -3.77 11.21 16.69
C SER A 103 -3.45 10.61 18.07
N LYS A 104 -4.28 9.67 18.56
CA LYS A 104 -4.20 9.06 19.91
C LYS A 104 -4.38 10.03 21.09
N LYS A 105 -4.69 11.29 20.82
CA LYS A 105 -4.91 12.32 21.85
C LYS A 105 -6.15 12.08 22.71
N ILE A 106 -7.06 11.19 22.30
CA ILE A 106 -8.17 10.74 23.15
C ILE A 106 -7.65 10.05 24.42
N LEU A 107 -6.50 9.38 24.35
CA LEU A 107 -5.90 8.70 25.51
C LEU A 107 -5.27 9.68 26.51
N ASP A 108 -5.02 10.93 26.11
CA ASP A 108 -4.41 11.94 26.99
C ASP A 108 -5.42 12.52 28.01
N ASN A 109 -6.72 12.22 27.86
CA ASN A 109 -7.81 12.68 28.72
C ASN A 109 -8.43 11.55 29.57
N LEU A 110 -7.78 10.38 29.63
CA LEU A 110 -8.13 9.20 30.43
C LEU A 110 -7.06 8.97 31.50
#